data_AF-A0A914VZ43-F1
#
_entry.id   AF-A0A914VZ43-F1
#
_cell.length_a   1.000
_cell.length_b   1.000
_cell.length_c   1.000
_cell.angle_alpha   90.00
_cell.angle_beta   90.00
_cell.angle_gamma   90.00
#
_symmetry.space_group_name_H-M   'P 1'
#
loop_
_entity.id
_entity.type
_entity.pdbx_description
1 polymer ?
#
loop_
_entity_poly.entity_id
_entity_poly.type
_entity_poly.pdbx_seq_one_letter_code
_entity_poly.pdbx_strand_id
1 'polypeptide(L)'
;MASSHPDRTVMVHVRKELPDMHLWSSLDNVIICLINDSTVCTDTPAEQFYSKFIHELMPKSKFGAVELSDILRVCIVYRLGGTYVDTDVIQLASFNESIEDFVLNQYGRAVNTLFHFTSKGN
;
A
#
# COMPACT_ATOMS: atom_id res chain seq x y z
N MET A 1 -3.95 13.54 -4.19
CA MET A 1 -4.22 12.74 -2.98
C MET A 1 -3.56 13.39 -1.77
N ALA A 2 -2.27 13.17 -1.46
CA ALA A 2 -1.61 13.76 -0.28
C ALA A 2 -1.77 15.30 -0.16
N SER A 3 -1.41 16.07 -1.19
CA SER A 3 -1.59 17.53 -1.22
C SER A 3 -3.05 18.00 -1.28
N SER A 4 -4.00 17.08 -1.47
CA SER A 4 -5.44 17.33 -1.54
C SER A 4 -6.11 17.17 -0.16
N HIS A 5 -5.44 16.50 0.79
CA HIS A 5 -5.95 16.17 2.13
C HIS A 5 -4.87 16.49 3.21
N PRO A 6 -4.50 17.77 3.41
CA PRO A 6 -3.40 18.16 4.31
C PRO A 6 -3.71 17.93 5.81
N ASP A 7 -4.97 17.73 6.15
CA ASP A 7 -5.47 17.36 7.49
C ASP A 7 -5.24 15.89 7.84
N ARG A 8 -4.92 15.06 6.83
CA ARG A 8 -4.78 13.62 6.95
C ARG A 8 -3.33 13.18 6.68
N THR A 9 -2.80 12.29 7.52
CA THR A 9 -1.52 11.60 7.32
C THR A 9 -1.54 10.73 6.06
N VAL A 10 -0.40 10.24 5.56
CA VAL A 10 -0.36 9.43 4.33
C VAL A 10 0.78 8.39 4.35
N MET A 11 0.61 7.22 4.99
CA MET A 11 1.70 6.22 5.06
C MET A 11 1.96 5.45 3.77
N VAL A 12 3.15 5.62 3.19
CA VAL A 12 3.64 4.97 1.96
C VAL A 12 4.36 3.66 2.23
N HIS A 13 3.64 2.55 2.19
CA HIS A 13 4.22 1.22 2.34
C HIS A 13 4.91 0.76 1.05
N VAL A 14 6.20 0.49 1.19
CA VAL A 14 7.13 0.06 0.14
C VAL A 14 7.88 -1.20 0.61
N ARG A 15 8.22 -2.09 -0.32
CA ARG A 15 9.00 -3.31 -0.02
C ARG A 15 10.52 -3.06 0.10
N LYS A 16 10.98 -1.93 -0.43
CA LYS A 16 12.37 -1.48 -0.48
C LYS A 16 12.40 0.01 -0.75
N GLU A 17 13.56 0.64 -0.54
CA GLU A 17 13.76 2.03 -0.96
C GLU A 17 13.62 2.18 -2.48
N LEU A 18 13.01 3.29 -2.90
CA LEU A 18 12.85 3.69 -4.30
C LEU A 18 13.66 4.98 -4.53
N PRO A 19 14.26 5.19 -5.72
CA PRO A 19 15.08 6.38 -5.99
C PRO A 19 14.34 7.70 -5.70
N ASP A 20 13.05 7.74 -6.02
CA ASP A 20 12.22 8.94 -5.96
C ASP A 20 11.47 9.11 -4.62
N MET A 21 11.71 8.23 -3.62
CA MET A 21 11.09 8.34 -2.29
C MET A 21 11.28 9.72 -1.65
N HIS A 22 12.43 10.35 -1.91
CA HIS A 22 12.77 11.68 -1.40
C HIS A 22 11.77 12.77 -1.82
N LEU A 23 11.09 12.61 -2.96
CA LEU A 23 10.03 13.52 -3.41
C LEU A 23 8.78 13.37 -2.55
N TRP A 24 8.43 12.15 -2.14
CA TRP A 24 7.24 11.90 -1.34
C TRP A 24 7.44 12.25 0.14
N SER A 25 8.64 11.99 0.68
CA SER A 25 9.00 12.43 2.04
C SER A 25 9.13 13.95 2.21
N SER A 26 9.04 14.73 1.12
CA SER A 26 9.03 16.19 1.17
C SER A 26 7.66 16.78 1.53
N LEU A 27 6.61 15.94 1.59
CA LEU A 27 5.25 16.34 1.94
C LEU A 27 5.00 16.09 3.43
N ASP A 28 4.67 17.14 4.20
CA ASP A 28 4.50 17.12 5.65
C ASP A 28 3.51 16.07 6.20
N ASN A 29 2.58 15.61 5.36
CA ASN A 29 1.62 14.60 5.74
C ASN A 29 2.00 13.17 5.31
N VAL A 30 3.01 12.96 4.48
CA VAL A 30 3.39 11.63 3.96
C VAL A 30 4.43 10.93 4.85
N ILE A 31 4.20 9.65 5.17
CA ILE A 31 5.09 8.84 6.02
C ILE A 31 5.53 7.58 5.28
N ILE A 32 6.77 7.45 4.84
CA ILE A 32 7.17 6.22 4.13
C ILE A 32 7.44 5.08 5.14
N CYS A 33 6.86 3.92 4.89
CA CYS A 33 6.95 2.73 5.73
C CYS A 33 7.54 1.55 4.94
N LEU A 34 8.61 0.94 5.44
CA LEU A 34 9.10 -0.30 4.87
C LEU A 34 8.27 -1.48 5.40
N ILE A 35 7.65 -2.24 4.49
CA ILE A 35 6.90 -3.45 4.84
C ILE A 35 7.69 -4.72 4.51
N ASN A 36 7.55 -5.71 5.39
CA ASN A 36 7.88 -7.09 5.11
C ASN A 36 6.58 -7.82 4.75
N ASP A 37 6.46 -8.25 3.48
CA ASP A 37 5.30 -8.98 2.96
C ASP A 37 4.91 -10.17 3.84
N SER A 38 5.87 -10.99 4.28
CA SER A 38 5.60 -12.16 5.09
C SER A 38 4.99 -11.75 6.43
N THR A 39 5.53 -10.72 7.10
CA THR A 39 4.96 -10.19 8.36
C THR A 39 3.54 -9.65 8.18
N VAL A 40 3.24 -9.03 7.04
CA VAL A 40 1.90 -8.52 6.72
C VAL A 40 0.92 -9.67 6.42
N CYS A 41 1.38 -10.72 5.76
CA CYS A 41 0.58 -11.88 5.36
C CYS A 41 0.41 -12.94 6.45
N THR A 42 1.33 -13.05 7.41
CA THR A 42 1.23 -14.00 8.54
C THR A 42 -0.01 -13.72 9.39
N ASP A 43 -0.63 -14.78 9.91
CA ASP A 43 -1.88 -14.74 10.69
C ASP A 43 -3.03 -14.03 9.96
N THR A 44 -3.06 -14.11 8.62
CA THR A 44 -4.19 -13.67 7.79
C THR A 44 -4.88 -14.86 7.12
N PRO A 45 -6.17 -14.77 6.74
CA PRO A 45 -6.84 -15.81 5.95
C PRO A 45 -6.14 -16.12 4.61
N ALA A 46 -5.30 -15.21 4.12
CA ALA A 46 -4.55 -15.37 2.87
C ALA A 46 -3.13 -15.94 3.07
N GLU A 47 -2.65 -16.19 4.30
CA GLU A 47 -1.27 -16.61 4.57
C GLU A 47 -0.84 -17.85 3.78
N GLN A 48 -1.66 -18.91 3.80
CA GLN A 48 -1.37 -20.16 3.09
C GLN A 48 -1.32 -19.95 1.58
N PHE A 49 -2.18 -19.08 1.04
CA PHE A 49 -2.20 -18.74 -0.37
C PHE A 49 -1.00 -17.87 -0.76
N TYR A 50 -0.63 -16.90 0.06
CA TYR A 50 0.58 -16.08 -0.10
C TYR A 50 1.84 -16.94 -0.13
N SER A 51 2.00 -17.84 0.85
CA SER A 51 3.14 -18.76 0.92
C SER A 51 3.25 -19.63 -0.34
N LYS A 52 2.15 -20.27 -0.73
CA LYS A 52 2.08 -21.04 -1.99
C LYS A 52 2.38 -20.17 -3.22
N PHE A 53 1.87 -18.95 -3.26
CA PHE A 53 2.07 -18.05 -4.38
C PHE A 53 3.54 -17.66 -4.55
N ILE A 54 4.22 -17.24 -3.48
CA ILE A 54 5.64 -16.88 -3.49
C ILE A 54 6.52 -18.05 -3.96
N HIS A 55 6.28 -19.26 -3.43
CA HIS A 55 7.17 -20.40 -3.66
C HIS A 55 6.86 -21.20 -4.94
N GLU A 56 5.60 -21.32 -5.34
CA GLU A 56 5.20 -22.23 -6.44
C GLU A 56 4.66 -21.53 -7.69
N LEU A 57 3.99 -20.38 -7.55
CA LEU A 57 3.21 -19.76 -8.62
C LEU A 57 3.92 -18.56 -9.25
N MET A 58 4.41 -17.62 -8.44
CA MET A 58 5.11 -16.42 -8.89
C MET A 58 6.28 -16.72 -9.85
N PRO A 59 7.15 -17.73 -9.63
CA PRO A 59 8.26 -18.02 -10.54
C PRO A 59 7.84 -18.45 -11.96
N LYS A 60 6.56 -18.81 -12.13
CA LYS A 60 5.96 -19.25 -13.41
C LYS A 60 5.05 -18.18 -14.02
N SER A 61 4.75 -17.11 -13.28
CA SER A 61 3.78 -16.10 -13.69
C SER A 61 4.40 -15.03 -14.59
N LYS A 62 3.63 -14.60 -15.59
CA LYS A 62 3.94 -13.41 -16.41
C LYS A 62 3.53 -12.10 -15.73
N PHE A 63 2.73 -12.18 -14.67
CA PHE A 63 2.09 -11.04 -14.00
C PHE A 63 2.33 -11.03 -12.49
N GLY A 64 3.35 -11.76 -12.01
CA GLY A 64 3.56 -12.05 -10.58
C GLY A 64 3.63 -10.83 -9.64
N ALA A 65 3.99 -9.64 -10.14
CA ALA A 65 3.94 -8.40 -9.36
C ALA A 65 2.52 -7.86 -9.14
N VAL A 66 1.65 -7.97 -10.17
CA VAL A 66 0.24 -7.57 -10.10
C VAL A 66 -0.53 -8.55 -9.21
N GLU A 67 -0.35 -9.85 -9.45
CA GLU A 67 -0.93 -10.92 -8.62
C GLU A 67 -0.45 -10.83 -7.15
N LEU A 68 0.81 -10.46 -6.91
CA LEU A 68 1.29 -10.17 -5.55
C LEU A 68 0.57 -8.95 -4.95
N SER A 69 0.32 -7.89 -5.73
CA SER A 69 -0.44 -6.74 -5.25
C SER A 69 -1.87 -7.10 -4.86
N ASP A 70 -2.52 -7.99 -5.63
CA ASP A 70 -3.86 -8.50 -5.32
C ASP A 70 -3.91 -9.24 -3.97
N ILE A 71 -2.85 -9.99 -3.64
CA ILE A 71 -2.71 -10.66 -2.34
C ILE A 71 -2.41 -9.65 -1.23
N LEU A 72 -1.41 -8.79 -1.44
CA LEU A 72 -0.95 -7.86 -0.40
C LEU A 72 -2.03 -6.85 0.00
N ARG A 73 -2.89 -6.37 -0.93
CA ARG A 73 -3.98 -5.46 -0.54
C ARG A 73 -4.96 -6.10 0.45
N VAL A 74 -5.25 -7.39 0.31
CA VAL A 74 -6.12 -8.13 1.23
C VAL A 74 -5.45 -8.29 2.59
N CYS A 75 -4.17 -8.68 2.62
CA CYS A 75 -3.43 -8.86 3.86
C CYS A 75 -3.24 -7.55 4.63
N ILE A 76 -3.00 -6.44 3.93
CA ILE A 76 -2.85 -5.11 4.55
C ILE A 76 -4.18 -4.64 5.14
N VAL A 77 -5.28 -4.68 4.37
CA VAL A 77 -6.60 -4.25 4.87
C VAL A 77 -7.05 -5.13 6.05
N TYR A 78 -6.76 -6.43 6.02
CA TYR A 78 -7.01 -7.33 7.16
C TYR A 78 -6.18 -6.95 8.41
N ARG A 79 -4.91 -6.58 8.23
CA ARG A 79 -3.97 -6.31 9.32
C ARG A 79 -4.10 -4.90 9.92
N LEU A 80 -4.43 -3.90 9.10
CA LEU A 80 -4.38 -2.47 9.43
C LEU A 80 -5.72 -1.75 9.27
N GLY A 81 -6.76 -2.39 8.72
CA GLY A 81 -8.06 -1.77 8.45
C GLY A 81 -8.10 -0.93 7.17
N GLY A 82 -9.00 0.07 7.16
CA GLY A 82 -9.15 1.08 6.10
C GLY A 82 -9.44 0.58 4.68
N THR A 83 -9.18 1.44 3.71
CA THR A 83 -9.57 1.33 2.30
C THR A 83 -8.36 1.25 1.40
N TYR A 84 -8.30 0.25 0.50
CA TYR A 84 -7.27 0.21 -0.53
C TYR A 84 -7.68 0.98 -1.80
N VAL A 85 -6.76 1.73 -2.42
CA VAL A 85 -6.89 2.35 -3.76
C VAL A 85 -5.62 2.02 -4.59
N ASP A 86 -5.66 2.05 -5.93
CA ASP A 86 -4.46 1.89 -6.78
C ASP A 86 -3.78 3.24 -7.09
N THR A 87 -2.51 3.25 -7.50
CA THR A 87 -1.72 4.50 -7.73
C THR A 87 -2.24 5.41 -8.82
N ASP A 88 -2.74 4.81 -9.88
CA ASP A 88 -3.14 5.45 -11.13
C ASP A 88 -4.57 5.99 -11.05
N VAL A 89 -5.24 5.80 -9.90
CA VAL A 89 -6.54 6.41 -9.59
C VAL A 89 -6.36 7.90 -9.28
N ILE A 90 -6.80 8.73 -10.24
CA ILE A 90 -7.00 10.16 -9.99
C ILE A 90 -8.28 10.32 -9.15
N GLN A 91 -8.12 10.67 -7.89
CA GLN A 91 -9.25 11.02 -7.02
C GLN A 91 -9.88 12.35 -7.46
N LEU A 92 -11.13 12.31 -7.93
CA LEU A 92 -11.88 13.47 -8.44
C LEU A 92 -12.73 14.19 -7.37
N ALA A 93 -13.04 13.51 -6.26
CA ALA A 93 -13.82 14.05 -5.15
C ALA A 93 -13.22 13.57 -3.82
N SER A 94 -13.30 14.40 -2.77
CA SER A 94 -12.86 14.02 -1.43
C SER A 94 -13.64 12.82 -0.91
N PHE A 95 -12.97 11.91 -0.21
CA PHE A 95 -13.66 10.91 0.60
C PHE A 95 -14.44 11.61 1.72
N ASN A 96 -15.56 11.02 2.15
CA ASN A 96 -16.26 11.49 3.34
C ASN A 96 -15.36 11.30 4.57
N GLU A 97 -15.57 12.13 5.60
CA GLU A 97 -14.66 12.24 6.76
C GLU A 97 -14.38 10.91 7.49
N SER A 98 -15.25 9.90 7.33
CA SER A 98 -15.26 8.61 8.00
C SER A 98 -14.42 7.51 7.33
N ILE A 99 -13.54 7.83 6.38
CA ILE A 99 -12.71 6.84 5.67
C ILE A 99 -11.22 7.05 6.00
N GLU A 100 -10.52 5.94 6.25
CA GLU A 100 -9.06 5.83 6.36
C GLU A 100 -8.57 5.05 5.13
N ASP A 101 -7.70 5.61 4.28
CA ASP A 101 -7.27 4.96 3.01
C ASP A 101 -5.82 4.41 3.05
N PHE A 102 -5.37 3.69 1.99
CA PHE A 102 -4.10 2.93 1.81
C PHE A 102 -3.87 2.56 0.29
N VAL A 103 -2.64 2.44 -0.31
CA VAL A 103 -2.42 2.27 -1.80
C VAL A 103 -1.25 1.34 -2.42
N LEU A 104 -0.33 0.67 -1.67
CA LEU A 104 0.82 -0.31 -1.93
C LEU A 104 1.89 -0.15 -3.08
N ASN A 105 3.20 0.20 -2.91
CA ASN A 105 4.16 0.21 -4.09
C ASN A 105 4.95 -1.07 -4.39
N GLN A 106 5.07 -1.42 -5.67
CA GLN A 106 6.02 -2.40 -6.18
C GLN A 106 6.91 -1.99 -7.40
N TYR A 107 8.22 -2.20 -7.21
CA TYR A 107 9.23 -2.51 -8.24
C TYR A 107 9.63 -1.44 -9.29
N GLY A 108 9.57 -0.13 -8.97
CA GLY A 108 10.28 0.89 -9.77
C GLY A 108 9.70 1.15 -11.17
N ARG A 109 8.57 0.52 -11.48
CA ARG A 109 7.48 1.13 -12.25
C ARG A 109 6.38 1.45 -11.22
N ALA A 110 5.55 2.45 -11.47
CA ALA A 110 4.40 2.70 -10.61
C ALA A 110 3.37 1.58 -10.80
N VAL A 111 3.46 0.56 -9.97
CA VAL A 111 2.51 -0.56 -9.90
C VAL A 111 2.00 -0.58 -8.45
N ASN A 112 1.17 0.42 -8.14
CA ASN A 112 0.58 0.75 -6.83
C ASN A 112 1.54 1.61 -5.94
N THR A 113 1.12 2.23 -4.81
CA THR A 113 1.92 3.03 -3.80
C THR A 113 1.20 3.25 -2.46
N LEU A 114 1.57 2.64 -1.31
CA LEU A 114 1.03 2.90 0.07
C LEU A 114 0.47 4.31 0.35
N PHE A 115 -0.64 4.53 1.09
CA PHE A 115 -0.99 5.89 1.55
C PHE A 115 -1.99 5.83 2.74
N HIS A 116 -1.56 5.53 3.99
CA HIS A 116 -2.41 5.51 5.22
C HIS A 116 -2.85 6.88 5.76
N PHE A 117 -4.15 7.12 5.93
CA PHE A 117 -4.68 8.39 6.42
C PHE A 117 -5.23 8.37 7.87
N THR A 118 -4.37 8.51 8.88
CA THR A 118 -4.82 8.93 10.23
C THR A 118 -5.24 10.40 10.24
N SER A 119 -6.29 10.69 11.02
CA SER A 119 -6.51 12.04 11.59
C SER A 119 -5.28 12.48 12.40
N LYS A 120 -4.84 13.73 12.25
CA LYS A 120 -3.95 14.35 13.25
C LYS A 120 -4.70 14.44 14.58
N GLY A 121 -4.31 13.61 15.55
CA GLY A 121 -4.78 13.75 16.93
C GLY A 121 -4.45 15.14 17.48
N ASN A 122 -5.41 15.72 18.20
CA ASN A 122 -5.25 16.99 18.93
C ASN A 122 -4.27 16.84 20.10
#